data_AF-A0A9D3YPP8-F1
#
_entry.id   AF-A0A9D3YPP8-F1
#
_cell.length_a   1.000
_cell.length_b   1.000
_cell.length_c   1.000
_cell.angle_alpha   90.00
_cell.angle_beta   90.00
_cell.angle_gamma   90.00
#
_symmetry.space_group_name_H-M   'P 1'
#
loop_
_entity.id
_entity.type
_entity.pdbx_description
1 polymer ?
#
loop_
_entity_poly.entity_id
_entity_poly.type
_entity_poly.pdbx_seq_one_letter_code
_entity_poly.pdbx_strand_id
1 'polypeptide(L)'
;MMKYVTDSHQKYLKRLEDEKQESNLLKKVQIEQKRQQEMESEAIKKNEDRKRKISEKEKEVKKNEAGLQEDMHAANNLFKEANDRLASAIKKKDFKEIDIAHALLDVARTKIDKATNAMETCRSQRNEIESKKSKLIASYSQKEKSSISGK
;
A
#
# COMPACT_ATOMS: atom_id res chain seq x y z
N MET A 1 -63.39 -43.07 -22.07
CA MET A 1 -63.29 -41.93 -21.11
C MET A 1 -62.20 -42.12 -20.04
N MET A 2 -62.02 -43.30 -19.44
CA MET A 2 -61.02 -43.51 -18.37
C MET A 2 -59.55 -43.22 -18.75
N LYS A 3 -59.07 -43.60 -19.95
CA LYS A 3 -57.65 -43.41 -20.35
C LYS A 3 -57.20 -41.93 -20.37
N TYR A 4 -58.09 -41.01 -20.70
CA TYR A 4 -57.79 -39.56 -20.74
C TYR A 4 -57.61 -38.95 -19.35
N VAL A 5 -58.27 -39.51 -18.33
CA VAL A 5 -58.15 -39.08 -16.93
C VAL A 5 -56.80 -39.53 -16.36
N THR A 6 -56.37 -40.74 -16.68
CA THR A 6 -55.07 -41.29 -16.26
C THR A 6 -53.89 -40.51 -16.85
N ASP A 7 -53.95 -40.20 -18.14
CA ASP A 7 -52.94 -39.38 -18.85
C ASP A 7 -52.84 -37.96 -18.30
N SER A 8 -53.98 -37.33 -18.00
CA SER A 8 -54.03 -35.96 -17.46
C SER A 8 -53.45 -35.91 -16.03
N HIS A 9 -53.73 -36.93 -15.22
CA HIS A 9 -53.17 -37.04 -13.88
C HIS A 9 -51.64 -37.26 -13.91
N GLN A 10 -51.14 -38.11 -14.81
CA GLN A 10 -49.69 -38.30 -14.98
C GLN A 10 -48.98 -37.02 -15.45
N LYS A 11 -49.57 -36.28 -16.39
CA LYS A 11 -49.03 -34.97 -16.82
C LYS A 11 -48.99 -33.96 -15.68
N TYR A 12 -50.01 -33.94 -14.81
CA TYR A 12 -50.04 -33.07 -13.64
C TYR A 12 -48.96 -33.42 -12.61
N LEU A 13 -48.80 -34.71 -12.30
CA LEU A 13 -47.74 -35.19 -11.40
C LEU A 13 -46.35 -34.84 -11.93
N LYS A 14 -46.11 -35.04 -13.23
CA LYS A 14 -44.85 -34.67 -13.87
C LYS A 14 -44.58 -33.16 -13.77
N ARG A 15 -45.59 -32.31 -14.02
CA ARG A 15 -45.46 -30.86 -13.85
C ARG A 15 -45.09 -30.46 -12.43
N LEU A 16 -45.73 -31.06 -11.42
CA LEU A 16 -45.41 -30.80 -10.01
C LEU A 16 -43.96 -31.20 -9.67
N GLU A 17 -43.48 -32.30 -10.25
CA GLU A 17 -42.10 -32.74 -10.07
C GLU A 17 -41.09 -31.81 -10.77
N ASP A 18 -41.40 -31.37 -12.00
CA ASP A 18 -40.61 -30.39 -12.75
C ASP A 18 -40.56 -29.04 -12.00
N GLU A 19 -41.69 -28.52 -11.50
CA GLU A 19 -41.75 -27.29 -10.69
C GLU A 19 -40.93 -27.40 -9.39
N LYS A 20 -40.95 -28.58 -8.75
CA LYS A 20 -40.13 -28.84 -7.56
C LYS A 20 -38.63 -28.88 -7.89
N GLN A 21 -38.25 -29.46 -9.03
CA GLN A 21 -36.86 -29.47 -9.49
C GLN A 21 -36.39 -28.08 -9.87
N GLU A 22 -37.20 -27.30 -10.59
CA GLU A 22 -36.91 -25.93 -10.98
C GLU A 22 -36.74 -25.03 -9.75
N SER A 23 -37.65 -25.14 -8.76
CA SER A 23 -37.52 -24.42 -7.48
C SER A 23 -36.23 -24.75 -6.74
N ASN A 24 -35.81 -26.02 -6.73
CA ASN A 24 -34.56 -26.44 -6.11
C ASN A 24 -33.33 -25.92 -6.86
N LEU A 25 -33.36 -25.90 -8.19
CA LEU A 25 -32.30 -25.31 -9.01
C LEU A 25 -32.19 -23.81 -8.78
N LEU A 26 -33.32 -23.09 -8.74
CA LEU A 26 -33.36 -21.66 -8.46
C LEU A 26 -32.73 -21.33 -7.10
N LYS A 27 -33.07 -22.10 -6.06
CA LYS A 27 -32.48 -21.94 -4.72
C LYS A 27 -30.98 -22.17 -4.72
N LYS A 28 -30.49 -23.19 -5.43
CA LYS A 28 -29.04 -23.45 -5.56
C LYS A 28 -28.33 -22.28 -6.24
N VAL A 29 -28.89 -21.76 -7.33
CA VAL A 29 -28.34 -20.59 -8.04
C VAL A 29 -28.31 -19.35 -7.14
N GLN A 30 -29.39 -19.07 -6.40
CA GLN A 30 -29.43 -17.93 -5.47
C GLN A 30 -28.42 -18.05 -4.33
N ILE A 31 -28.25 -19.25 -3.76
CA ILE A 31 -27.24 -19.50 -2.72
C ILE A 31 -25.83 -19.25 -3.29
N GLU A 32 -25.55 -19.74 -4.48
CA GLU A 32 -24.23 -19.57 -5.11
C GLU A 32 -23.95 -18.11 -5.47
N GLN A 33 -24.95 -17.39 -6.01
CA GLN A 33 -24.85 -15.95 -6.26
C GLN A 33 -24.58 -15.16 -4.98
N LYS A 34 -25.28 -15.50 -3.89
CA LYS A 34 -25.06 -14.83 -2.59
C LYS A 34 -23.65 -15.09 -2.05
N ARG A 35 -23.16 -16.34 -2.14
CA ARG A 35 -21.78 -16.68 -1.77
C ARG A 35 -20.77 -15.92 -2.61
N GLN A 36 -21.00 -15.81 -3.92
CA GLN A 36 -20.13 -15.05 -4.81
C GLN A 36 -20.10 -13.57 -4.46
N GLN A 37 -21.26 -12.96 -4.18
CA GLN A 37 -21.35 -11.57 -3.72
C GLN A 37 -20.64 -11.34 -2.38
N GLU A 38 -20.78 -12.27 -1.42
CA GLU A 38 -20.10 -12.19 -0.13
C GLU A 38 -18.57 -12.26 -0.31
N MET A 39 -18.07 -13.19 -1.13
CA MET A 39 -16.65 -13.29 -1.45
C MET A 39 -16.11 -12.04 -2.15
N GLU A 40 -16.87 -11.46 -3.09
CA GLU A 40 -16.50 -10.23 -3.77
C GLU A 40 -16.47 -9.04 -2.81
N SER A 41 -17.47 -8.90 -1.93
CA SER A 41 -17.54 -7.85 -0.91
C SER A 41 -16.35 -7.94 0.06
N GLU A 42 -16.02 -9.13 0.53
CA GLU A 42 -14.88 -9.35 1.43
C GLU A 42 -13.55 -9.04 0.72
N ALA A 43 -13.41 -9.43 -0.55
CA ALA A 43 -12.24 -9.11 -1.36
C ALA A 43 -12.08 -7.60 -1.57
N ILE A 44 -13.18 -6.85 -1.79
CA ILE A 44 -13.16 -5.39 -1.93
C ILE A 44 -12.71 -4.75 -0.63
N LYS A 45 -13.33 -5.10 0.51
CA LYS A 45 -12.95 -4.57 1.83
C LYS A 45 -11.48 -4.79 2.15
N LYS A 46 -10.99 -6.02 1.97
CA LYS A 46 -9.57 -6.36 2.17
C LYS A 46 -8.64 -5.53 1.29
N ASN A 47 -9.09 -5.18 0.09
CA ASN A 47 -8.30 -4.38 -0.85
C ASN A 47 -8.28 -2.90 -0.46
N GLU A 48 -9.43 -2.35 -0.05
CA GLU A 48 -9.52 -1.00 0.51
C GLU A 48 -8.63 -0.85 1.74
N ASP A 49 -8.62 -1.82 2.65
CA ASP A 49 -7.75 -1.83 3.82
C ASP A 49 -6.26 -1.83 3.43
N ARG A 50 -5.88 -2.59 2.38
CA ARG A 50 -4.51 -2.57 1.86
C ARG A 50 -4.15 -1.20 1.26
N LYS A 51 -5.07 -0.57 0.53
CA LYS A 51 -4.87 0.80 0.00
C LYS A 51 -4.67 1.81 1.12
N ARG A 52 -5.51 1.76 2.17
CA ARG A 52 -5.38 2.65 3.35
C ARG A 52 -4.03 2.50 4.02
N LYS A 53 -3.63 1.26 4.33
CA LYS A 53 -2.32 0.97 4.96
C LYS A 53 -1.13 1.48 4.13
N ILE A 54 -1.18 1.30 2.81
CA ILE A 54 -0.14 1.80 1.90
C ILE A 54 -0.10 3.34 1.94
N SER A 55 -1.27 4.00 1.92
CA SER A 55 -1.36 5.47 1.95
C SER A 55 -0.87 6.05 3.28
N GLU A 56 -1.22 5.42 4.41
CA GLU A 56 -0.75 5.82 5.74
C GLU A 56 0.78 5.71 5.83
N LYS A 57 1.35 4.57 5.42
CA LYS A 57 2.81 4.38 5.41
C LYS A 57 3.51 5.39 4.49
N GLU A 58 2.91 5.74 3.35
CA GLU A 58 3.45 6.76 2.44
C GLU A 58 3.48 8.15 3.07
N LYS A 59 2.42 8.54 3.78
CA LYS A 59 2.39 9.82 4.50
C LYS A 59 3.45 9.87 5.60
N GLU A 60 3.62 8.77 6.32
CA GLU A 60 4.64 8.65 7.36
C GLU A 60 6.05 8.79 6.78
N VAL A 61 6.38 8.03 5.73
CA VAL A 61 7.68 8.13 5.04
C VAL A 61 7.93 9.54 4.54
N LYS A 62 6.93 10.18 3.92
CA LYS A 62 7.06 11.55 3.42
C LYS A 62 7.30 12.57 4.54
N LYS A 63 6.64 12.40 5.69
CA LYS A 63 6.86 13.26 6.86
C LYS A 63 8.28 13.08 7.41
N ASN A 64 8.74 11.84 7.50
CA ASN A 64 10.10 11.54 7.98
C ASN A 64 11.15 12.11 7.04
N GLU A 65 10.96 12.01 5.72
CA GLU A 65 11.88 12.60 4.74
C GLU A 65 11.95 14.12 4.85
N ALA A 66 10.82 14.80 5.07
CA ALA A 66 10.80 16.25 5.27
C ALA A 66 11.59 16.65 6.53
N GLY A 67 11.39 15.94 7.65
CA GLY A 67 12.16 16.18 8.88
C GLY A 67 13.66 15.94 8.69
N LEU A 68 14.04 14.86 7.99
CA LEU A 68 15.44 14.58 7.68
C LEU A 68 16.07 15.62 6.76
N GLN A 69 15.30 16.21 5.84
CA GLN A 69 15.77 17.31 4.99
C GLN A 69 16.05 18.57 5.83
N GLU A 70 15.19 18.89 6.79
CA GLU A 70 15.40 19.99 7.73
C GLU A 70 16.65 19.75 8.60
N ASP A 71 16.81 18.53 9.14
CA ASP A 71 17.99 18.15 9.93
C ASP A 71 19.28 18.25 9.09
N MET A 72 19.25 17.80 7.84
CA MET A 72 20.39 17.89 6.94
C MET A 72 20.69 19.34 6.57
N HIS A 73 19.69 20.18 6.40
CA HIS A 73 19.88 21.62 6.17
C HIS A 73 20.54 22.28 7.39
N ALA A 74 20.05 22.00 8.59
CA ALA A 74 20.62 22.52 9.84
C ALA A 74 22.08 22.05 10.04
N ALA A 75 22.37 20.77 9.77
CA ALA A 75 23.72 20.23 9.88
C ALA A 75 24.69 20.87 8.85
N ASN A 76 24.22 21.12 7.63
CA ASN A 76 25.00 21.84 6.62
C ASN A 76 25.28 23.30 7.00
N ASN A 77 24.31 23.98 7.63
CA ASN A 77 24.52 25.34 8.13
C ASN A 77 25.57 25.36 9.25
N LEU A 78 25.50 24.40 10.18
CA LEU A 78 26.52 24.23 11.22
C LEU A 78 27.91 23.95 10.64
N PHE A 79 27.98 23.11 9.60
CA PHE A 79 29.23 22.81 8.91
C PHE A 79 29.85 24.07 8.26
N LYS A 80 29.03 24.90 7.62
CA LYS A 80 29.47 26.18 7.05
C LYS A 80 29.97 27.14 8.11
N GLU A 81 29.20 27.32 9.19
CA GLU A 81 29.61 28.18 10.30
C GLU A 81 30.94 27.72 10.91
N ALA A 82 31.09 26.42 11.17
CA ALA A 82 32.31 25.87 11.73
C ALA A 82 33.52 26.08 10.80
N ASN A 83 33.34 25.95 9.48
CA ASN A 83 34.39 26.26 8.51
C ASN A 83 34.76 27.74 8.49
N ASP A 84 33.78 28.65 8.54
CA ASP A 84 34.03 30.10 8.56
C ASP A 84 34.77 30.52 9.84
N ARG A 85 34.40 29.93 10.98
CA ARG A 85 35.10 30.12 12.26
C ARG A 85 36.53 29.58 12.19
N LEU A 86 36.73 28.38 11.65
CA LEU A 86 38.05 27.78 11.47
C LEU A 86 38.95 28.65 10.58
N ALA A 87 38.45 29.10 9.43
CA ALA A 87 39.20 29.95 8.52
C ALA A 87 39.59 31.29 9.17
N SER A 88 38.70 31.86 9.97
CA SER A 88 38.95 33.09 10.73
C SER A 88 39.97 32.89 11.85
N ALA A 89 39.87 31.77 12.58
CA ALA A 89 40.77 31.41 13.66
C ALA A 89 42.20 31.15 13.17
N ILE A 90 42.35 30.47 12.02
CA ILE A 90 43.64 30.26 11.36
C ILE A 90 44.30 31.59 11.02
N LYS A 91 43.56 32.53 10.42
CA LYS A 91 44.08 33.87 10.09
C LYS A 91 44.54 34.64 11.33
N LYS A 92 43.83 34.49 12.44
CA LYS A 92 44.13 35.12 13.74
C LYS A 92 45.16 34.37 14.57
N LYS A 93 45.56 33.16 14.14
CA LYS A 93 46.37 32.21 14.94
C LYS A 93 45.77 31.92 16.32
N ASP A 94 44.43 31.91 16.40
CA ASP A 94 43.71 31.61 17.62
C ASP A 94 43.49 30.09 17.74
N PHE A 95 44.45 29.41 18.38
CA PHE A 95 44.43 27.96 18.52
C PHE A 95 43.23 27.43 19.32
N LYS A 96 42.70 28.21 20.29
CA LYS A 96 41.53 27.80 21.06
C LYS A 96 40.28 27.77 20.17
N GLU A 97 40.12 28.80 19.34
CA GLU A 97 39.00 28.85 18.41
C GLU A 97 39.15 27.81 17.28
N ILE A 98 40.38 27.46 16.88
CA ILE A 98 40.64 26.34 15.97
C ILE A 98 40.09 25.03 16.56
N ASP A 99 40.42 24.72 17.82
CA ASP A 99 39.95 23.49 18.49
C ASP A 99 38.42 23.45 18.59
N ILE A 100 37.79 24.58 18.93
CA ILE A 100 36.32 24.70 19.00
C ILE A 100 35.69 24.49 17.62
N ALA A 101 36.23 25.14 16.59
CA ALA A 101 35.72 25.02 15.23
C ALA A 101 35.88 23.60 14.69
N HIS A 102 36.98 22.92 15.01
CA HIS A 102 37.19 21.51 14.69
C HIS A 102 36.13 20.60 15.35
N ALA A 103 35.88 20.79 16.65
CA ALA A 103 34.85 20.04 17.36
C ALA A 103 33.45 20.26 16.75
N LEU A 104 33.13 21.49 16.32
CA LEU A 104 31.87 21.79 15.63
C LEU A 104 31.79 21.10 14.27
N LEU A 105 32.89 21.02 13.51
CA LEU A 105 32.95 20.27 12.25
C LEU A 105 32.67 18.79 12.45
N ASP A 106 33.25 18.17 13.48
CA ASP A 106 33.04 16.75 13.79
C ASP A 106 31.57 16.47 14.15
N VAL A 107 30.95 17.36 14.94
CA VAL A 107 29.52 17.27 15.27
C VAL A 107 28.66 17.44 14.01
N ALA A 108 28.96 18.43 13.16
CA ALA A 108 28.22 18.67 11.94
C ALA A 108 28.31 17.47 10.98
N ARG A 109 29.52 16.90 10.80
CA ARG A 109 29.76 15.72 9.98
C ARG A 109 28.98 14.51 10.50
N THR A 110 29.03 14.26 11.81
CA THR A 110 28.27 13.18 12.44
C THR A 110 26.77 13.32 12.21
N LYS A 111 26.23 14.56 12.25
CA LYS A 111 24.82 14.82 11.96
C LYS A 111 24.49 14.59 10.48
N ILE A 112 25.34 15.03 9.56
CA ILE A 112 25.16 14.80 8.12
C ILE A 112 25.15 13.30 7.82
N ASP A 113 26.10 12.53 8.36
CA ASP A 113 26.20 11.09 8.13
C ASP A 113 24.95 10.36 8.66
N LYS A 114 24.48 10.71 9.86
CA LYS A 114 23.24 10.18 10.43
C LYS A 114 22.01 10.50 9.56
N ALA A 115 21.87 11.75 9.13
CA ALA A 115 20.77 12.17 8.27
C ALA A 115 20.81 11.45 6.91
N THR A 116 22.00 11.27 6.34
CA THR A 116 22.20 10.56 5.07
C THR A 116 21.78 9.10 5.17
N ASN A 117 22.24 8.38 6.20
CA ASN A 117 21.86 6.98 6.43
C ASN A 117 20.34 6.84 6.65
N ALA A 118 19.74 7.77 7.38
CA ALA A 118 18.29 7.79 7.59
C ALA A 118 17.53 8.07 6.28
N MET A 119 18.03 8.97 5.42
CA MET A 119 17.45 9.23 4.10
C MET A 119 17.51 8.01 3.17
N GLU A 120 18.60 7.24 3.21
CA GLU A 120 18.68 5.98 2.45
C GLU A 120 17.65 4.95 2.91
N THR A 121 17.39 4.91 4.22
CA THR A 121 16.33 4.07 4.80
C THR A 121 14.96 4.52 4.31
N CYS A 122 14.65 5.82 4.34
CA CYS A 122 13.41 6.36 3.80
C CYS A 122 13.25 6.07 2.31
N ARG A 123 14.32 6.20 1.51
CA ARG A 123 14.32 5.86 0.09
C ARG A 123 13.99 4.38 -0.14
N SER A 124 14.55 3.49 0.66
CA SER A 124 14.26 2.06 0.59
C SER A 124 12.80 1.76 0.95
N GLN A 125 12.25 2.42 1.97
CA GLN A 125 10.84 2.32 2.33
C GLN A 125 9.91 2.83 1.23
N ARG A 126 10.29 3.93 0.55
CA ARG A 126 9.54 4.46 -0.60
C ARG A 126 9.50 3.47 -1.75
N ASN A 127 10.63 2.86 -2.11
CA ASN A 127 10.71 1.83 -3.15
C ASN A 127 9.84 0.61 -2.80
N GLU A 128 9.80 0.22 -1.52
CA GLU A 128 8.94 -0.88 -1.04
C GLU A 128 7.45 -0.54 -1.22
N ILE A 129 7.05 0.69 -0.88
CA ILE A 129 5.69 1.20 -1.06
C ILE A 129 5.32 1.20 -2.54
N GLU A 130 6.20 1.69 -3.40
CA GLU A 130 5.98 1.72 -4.85
C GLU A 130 5.84 0.31 -5.43
N SER A 131 6.69 -0.63 -5.03
CA SER A 131 6.57 -2.04 -5.41
C SER A 131 5.21 -2.63 -4.99
N LYS A 132 4.76 -2.32 -3.75
CA LYS A 132 3.44 -2.76 -3.24
C LYS A 132 2.29 -2.15 -4.04
N LYS A 133 2.37 -0.87 -4.40
CA LYS A 133 1.37 -0.21 -5.26
C LYS A 133 1.31 -0.85 -6.63
N SER A 134 2.45 -1.07 -7.28
CA SER A 134 2.53 -1.71 -8.59
C SER A 134 1.96 -3.13 -8.59
N LYS A 135 2.27 -3.93 -7.56
CA LYS A 135 1.67 -5.27 -7.38
C LYS A 135 0.15 -5.20 -7.19
N LEU A 136 -0.34 -4.20 -6.46
CA LEU A 136 -1.78 -4.00 -6.27
C LEU A 136 -2.46 -3.69 -7.60
N ILE A 137 -1.91 -2.77 -8.39
CA ILE A 137 -2.42 -2.41 -9.73
C ILE A 137 -2.40 -3.62 -10.66
N ALA A 138 -1.30 -4.37 -10.71
CA ALA A 138 -1.17 -5.57 -11.54
C ALA A 138 -2.24 -6.63 -11.19
N SER A 139 -2.56 -6.79 -9.91
CA SER A 139 -3.62 -7.71 -9.48
C SER A 139 -5.02 -7.32 -9.96
N TYR A 140 -5.28 -6.03 -10.17
CA TYR A 140 -6.52 -5.55 -10.78
C TYR A 140 -6.54 -5.82 -12.29
N SER A 141 -5.45 -5.51 -13.00
CA SER A 141 -5.35 -5.72 -14.45
C SER A 141 -5.44 -7.20 -14.86
N GLN A 142 -4.93 -8.12 -14.02
CA GLN A 142 -5.10 -9.56 -14.27
C GLN A 142 -6.55 -10.02 -14.10
N LYS A 143 -7.26 -9.51 -13.08
CA LYS A 143 -8.69 -9.81 -12.90
C LYS A 143 -9.53 -9.33 -14.08
N GLU A 144 -9.28 -8.13 -14.61
CA GLU A 144 -9.99 -7.63 -15.80
C GLU A 144 -9.78 -8.53 -17.03
N LYS A 145 -8.56 -8.99 -17.28
CA LYS A 145 -8.27 -9.89 -18.41
C LYS A 145 -8.93 -11.27 -18.25
N SER A 146 -8.95 -11.83 -17.04
CA SER A 146 -9.64 -13.10 -16.76
C SER A 146 -11.16 -12.99 -16.88
N SER A 147 -11.75 -11.85 -16.51
CA SER A 147 -13.19 -11.59 -16.64
C SER A 147 -13.64 -11.36 -18.09
N ILE A 148 -12.74 -10.90 -18.97
CA ILE A 148 -13.02 -10.66 -20.40
C ILE A 148 -12.80 -11.94 -21.24
N SER A 149 -11.85 -12.80 -20.88
CA SER A 149 -11.54 -14.05 -21.60
C SER A 149 -12.48 -15.22 -21.28
N GLY A 150 -13.40 -15.08 -20.32
CA GLY A 150 -14.36 -16.11 -19.90
C GLY A 150 -15.77 -15.95 -20.50
N LYS A 151 -15.93 -15.10 -21.52
CA LYS A 151 -17.14 -14.98 -22.34
C LYS A 151 -16.87 -15.53 -23.73
#